data_AF-A0A7J9PZK6-F1
#
_entry.id   AF-A0A7J9PZK6-F1
#
_cell.length_a   1.000
_cell.length_b   1.000
_cell.length_c   1.000
_cell.angle_alpha   90.00
_cell.angle_beta   90.00
_cell.angle_gamma   90.00
#
_symmetry.space_group_name_H-M   'P 1'
#
loop_
_entity.id
_entity.type
_entity.pdbx_description
1 polymer ?
#
loop_
_entity_poly.entity_id
_entity_poly.type
_entity_poly.pdbx_seq_one_letter_code
_entity_poly.pdbx_strand_id
1 'polypeptide(L)' 'MKHKGENENMEFSEDASSTGKQSSIFVIKTSIGHEKDVADAVHNKAKKNEDVLAILFPTRLRGYLFVESGNEQDLQRT' A
#
# COMPACT_ATOMS: atom_id res chain seq x y z
N MET A 1 45.81 6.89 -18.88
CA MET A 1 45.27 7.12 -17.51
C MET A 1 44.48 8.42 -17.57
N LYS A 2 43.16 8.53 -17.39
CA LYS A 2 42.08 7.65 -16.91
C LYS A 2 40.82 8.02 -17.71
N HIS A 3 40.02 7.02 -18.09
CA HIS A 3 38.69 7.22 -18.70
C HIS A 3 37.74 7.91 -17.72
N LYS A 4 37.05 8.94 -18.20
CA LYS A 4 35.88 9.53 -17.54
C LYS A 4 34.70 8.61 -17.85
N GLY A 5 34.29 7.80 -16.88
CA GLY A 5 33.09 6.97 -16.99
C GLY A 5 31.86 7.86 -16.90
N GLU A 6 31.09 7.89 -17.97
CA GLU A 6 29.73 8.42 -17.98
C GLU A 6 28.87 7.38 -17.26
N ASN A 7 28.36 7.73 -16.07
CA ASN A 7 27.43 6.87 -15.37
C ASN A 7 26.06 7.04 -16.04
N GLU A 8 25.69 6.01 -16.79
CA GLU A 8 24.38 5.85 -17.41
C GLU A 8 23.36 5.65 -16.29
N ASN A 9 22.59 6.69 -15.97
CA ASN A 9 21.42 6.55 -15.11
C ASN A 9 20.43 5.63 -15.84
N MET A 10 20.26 4.39 -15.35
CA MET A 10 19.12 3.57 -15.73
C MET A 10 17.88 4.17 -15.07
N GLU A 11 17.23 5.06 -15.79
CA GLU A 11 15.91 5.59 -15.46
C GLU A 11 14.90 4.46 -15.68
N PHE A 12 14.34 3.94 -14.59
CA PHE A 12 13.25 2.97 -14.66
C PHE A 12 11.98 3.72 -15.06
N SER A 13 11.67 3.72 -16.35
CA SER A 13 10.45 4.31 -16.90
C SER A 13 9.26 3.36 -16.72
N GLU A 14 8.35 3.69 -15.80
CA GLU A 14 7.04 3.04 -15.72
C GLU A 14 6.12 3.57 -16.83
N ASP A 15 6.28 3.05 -18.05
CA ASP A 15 5.27 3.23 -19.10
C ASP A 15 4.28 2.06 -19.06
N ALA A 16 3.14 2.27 -18.41
CA ALA A 16 1.93 1.51 -18.71
C ALA A 16 0.69 2.39 -18.50
N SER A 17 0.13 2.81 -19.62
CA SER A 17 -1.15 3.51 -19.77
C SER A 17 -2.33 2.71 -19.20
N SER A 18 -2.52 2.70 -17.89
CA SER A 18 -3.72 2.16 -17.25
C SER A 18 -4.78 3.27 -17.18
N THR A 19 -5.84 3.15 -17.98
CA THR A 19 -7.04 3.98 -17.87
C THR A 19 -7.89 3.67 -16.62
N GLY A 20 -7.41 2.79 -15.74
CA GLY A 20 -7.96 2.54 -14.41
C GLY A 20 -7.23 3.33 -13.32
N LYS A 21 -7.97 3.79 -12.31
CA LYS A 21 -7.39 4.41 -11.11
C LYS A 21 -6.35 3.45 -10.52
N GLN A 22 -5.07 3.86 -10.52
CA GLN A 22 -4.00 3.02 -9.97
C GLN A 22 -4.26 2.81 -8.47
N SER A 23 -4.13 1.56 -8.02
CA SER A 23 -4.18 1.17 -6.62
C SER A 23 -2.95 0.33 -6.27
N SER A 24 -2.58 0.38 -5.00
CA SER A 24 -1.48 -0.36 -4.42
C SER A 24 -1.96 -1.09 -3.17
N ILE A 25 -1.27 -2.19 -2.83
CA ILE A 25 -1.50 -2.92 -1.58
C ILE A 25 -0.47 -2.48 -0.54
N PHE A 26 -0.97 -2.01 0.59
CA PHE A 26 -0.20 -1.60 1.75
C PHE A 26 -0.34 -2.62 2.88
N VAL A 27 0.67 -2.68 3.74
CA VAL A 27 0.68 -3.57 4.90
C VAL A 27 0.66 -2.76 6.19
N ILE A 28 -0.32 -3.04 7.05
CA ILE A 28 -0.40 -2.49 8.40
C ILE A 28 0.02 -3.60 9.37
N LYS A 29 1.06 -3.33 10.17
CA LYS A 29 1.45 -4.20 11.28
C LYS A 29 0.49 -4.01 12.44
N THR A 30 0.04 -5.11 13.03
CA THR A 30 -0.89 -5.13 14.17
C THR A 30 -0.31 -5.93 15.34
N SER A 31 -0.93 -5.81 16.51
CA SER A 31 -0.80 -6.85 17.53
C SER A 31 -1.38 -8.16 16.99
N ILE A 32 -0.69 -9.28 17.26
CA ILE A 32 -1.16 -10.63 16.90
C ILE A 32 -2.53 -10.88 17.56
N GLY A 33 -3.51 -11.34 16.78
CA GLY A 33 -4.87 -11.64 17.27
C GLY A 33 -5.84 -10.45 17.26
N HIS A 34 -5.36 -9.24 16.92
CA HIS A 34 -6.17 -8.03 16.81
C HIS A 34 -6.38 -7.58 15.36
N GLU A 35 -6.08 -8.43 14.37
CA GLU A 35 -6.15 -8.09 12.95
C GLU A 35 -7.57 -7.65 12.56
N LYS A 36 -8.59 -8.33 13.08
CA LYS A 36 -10.00 -7.99 12.83
C LYS A 36 -10.39 -6.65 13.45
N ASP A 37 -10.00 -6.39 14.70
CA ASP A 37 -10.31 -5.12 15.37
C ASP A 37 -9.71 -3.94 14.61
N VAL A 38 -8.47 -4.09 14.13
CA VAL A 38 -7.81 -3.10 13.28
C VAL A 38 -8.51 -2.98 11.93
N ALA A 39 -8.88 -4.09 11.28
CA ALA A 39 -9.63 -4.07 10.02
C ALA A 39 -10.96 -3.30 10.15
N ASP A 40 -11.69 -3.51 11.24
CA ASP A 40 -12.94 -2.81 11.52
C ASP A 40 -12.70 -1.31 11.73
N ALA A 41 -11.61 -0.93 12.42
CA ALA A 41 -11.22 0.47 12.60
C ALA A 41 -10.86 1.15 11.27
N VAL A 42 -10.05 0.50 10.43
CA VAL A 42 -9.69 0.97 9.07
C VAL A 42 -10.96 1.15 8.24
N HIS A 43 -11.83 0.14 8.18
CA HIS A 43 -13.08 0.18 7.41
C HIS A 43 -14.00 1.34 7.84
N ASN A 44 -14.20 1.52 9.15
CA ASN A 44 -15.07 2.57 9.66
C ASN A 44 -14.54 3.98 9.36
N LYS A 45 -13.22 4.13 9.25
CA LYS A 45 -12.61 5.41 8.88
C LYS A 45 -12.64 5.66 7.38
N ALA A 46 -12.37 4.62 6.58
CA ALA A 46 -12.43 4.69 5.12
C ALA A 46 -13.81 5.10 4.60
N LYS A 47 -14.90 4.74 5.29
CA LYS A 47 -16.26 5.21 4.97
C LYS A 47 -16.39 6.73 4.84
N LYS A 48 -15.51 7.51 5.46
CA LYS A 48 -15.56 8.97 5.44
C LYS A 48 -14.91 9.57 4.19
N ASN A 49 -13.95 8.87 3.58
CA ASN A 49 -13.14 9.41 2.50
C ASN A 49 -13.12 8.53 1.23
N GLU A 50 -13.68 7.31 1.26
CA GLU A 50 -13.74 6.35 0.13
C GLU A 50 -12.37 5.88 -0.40
N ASP A 51 -11.33 5.94 0.42
CA ASP A 51 -9.95 5.70 -0.05
C ASP A 51 -9.53 4.22 -0.03
N VAL A 52 -10.28 3.34 0.64
CA VAL A 52 -9.95 1.91 0.77
C VAL A 52 -10.84 1.06 -0.13
N LEU A 53 -10.22 0.30 -1.02
CA LEU A 53 -10.89 -0.59 -1.98
C LEU A 53 -11.12 -1.98 -1.39
N ALA A 54 -10.15 -2.51 -0.65
CA ALA A 54 -10.21 -3.83 -0.05
C ALA A 54 -9.38 -3.92 1.24
N ILE A 55 -9.80 -4.80 2.14
CA ILE A 55 -9.09 -5.13 3.38
C ILE A 55 -9.01 -6.66 3.52
N LEU A 56 -7.81 -7.19 3.75
CA LEU A 56 -7.56 -8.62 3.91
C LEU A 56 -6.67 -8.89 5.14
N PHE A 57 -7.15 -9.70 6.08
CA PHE A 57 -6.36 -10.24 7.19
C PHE A 57 -6.27 -11.78 7.09
N PRO A 58 -5.16 -12.32 6.56
CA PRO A 58 -5.00 -13.76 6.37
C PRO A 58 -4.73 -14.50 7.68
N THR A 59 -5.47 -15.59 7.94
CA THR A 59 -5.37 -16.37 9.18
C THR A 59 -4.00 -16.99 9.46
N ARG A 60 -3.19 -17.22 8.42
CA ARG A 60 -1.85 -17.82 8.52
C ARG A 60 -0.72 -16.80 8.67
N LEU A 61 -0.96 -15.51 8.46
CA LEU A 61 0.04 -14.46 8.63
C LEU A 61 -0.47 -13.45 9.67
N ARG A 62 -0.27 -13.82 10.94
CA ARG A 62 -0.73 -13.06 12.09
C ARG A 62 0.10 -11.80 12.30
N GLY A 63 -0.51 -10.77 12.87
CA GLY A 63 0.09 -9.47 13.15
C GLY A 63 0.13 -8.55 11.93
N TYR A 64 -0.62 -8.86 10.86
CA TYR A 64 -0.61 -8.09 9.63
C TYR A 64 -2.00 -7.98 9.01
N LEU A 65 -2.26 -6.81 8.42
CA LEU A 65 -3.42 -6.47 7.62
C LEU A 65 -2.95 -5.95 6.26
N PHE A 66 -3.58 -6.39 5.18
CA PHE A 66 -3.35 -5.87 3.82
C PHE A 66 -4.51 -4.95 3.44
N VAL A 67 -4.18 -3.77 2.92
CA VAL A 67 -5.16 -2.76 2.53
C VAL A 67 -4.87 -2.30 1.12
N GLU A 68 -5.86 -2.38 0.24
CA GLU A 68 -5.78 -1.84 -1.11
C GLU A 68 -6.30 -0.40 -1.12
N SER A 69 -5.47 0.54 -1.60
CA SER A 69 -5.77 1.98 -1.62
C SER A 69 -5.15 2.64 -2.85
N GLY A 70 -5.71 3.78 -3.28
CA GLY A 70 -5.19 4.58 -4.39
C GLY A 70 -3.85 5.27 -4.09
N ASN A 71 -3.62 5.67 -2.83
CA ASN A 71 -2.32 6.20 -2.40
C ASN A 71 -2.03 5.84 -0.92
N GLU A 72 -0.79 6.07 -0.49
CA GLU A 72 -0.33 5.81 0.89
C GLU A 72 -0.84 6.87 1.90
N GLN A 73 -0.98 8.13 1.47
CA GLN A 73 -1.40 9.23 2.33
C GLN A 73 -2.80 8.99 2.91
N ASP A 74 -3.64 8.26 2.18
CA ASP A 74 -4.98 7.87 2.58
C ASP A 74 -4.97 6.95 3.83
N LEU A 75 -3.89 6.18 4.03
CA LEU A 75 -3.73 5.25 5.15
C LEU A 75 -3.01 5.88 6.36
N GLN A 76 -2.14 6.87 6.14
CA GLN A 76 -1.40 7.57 7.20
C GLN A 76 -2.30 8.40 8.12
N ARG A 77 -3.54 8.69 7.68
CA ARG A 77 -4.53 9.38 8.51
C ARG A 77 -5.25 8.45 9.47
N THR A 78 -5.01 7.13 9.41
CA THR A 78 -5.73 6.06 10.14
C THR A 78 -5.32 5.94 11.60
#